data_AF-A0A942UKF1-F1
#
_entry.id   AF-A0A942UKF1-F1
#
_cell.length_a   1.000
_cell.length_b   1.000
_cell.length_c   1.000
_cell.angle_alpha   90.00
_cell.angle_beta   90.00
_cell.angle_gamma   90.00
#
_symmetry.space_group_name_H-M   'P 1'
#
loop_
_entity.id
_entity.type
_entity.pdbx_description
1 polymer ?
#
loop_
_entity_poly.entity_id
_entity_poly.type
_entity_poly.pdbx_seq_one_letter_code
_entity_poly.pdbx_strand_id
1 'polypeptide(L)'
;MKIKDLLIRFILGGTAVMFSYIVTIISPWKILSGIFAAFPAVMITAILMVGIASGSMNAAKIAKGSVFGMIGGVICVTTVWLGLIISNNWLFSVMLGLFCWLGSSILVSNLKERMKGIGIREKS
;
A
#
# COMPACT_ATOMS: atom_id res chain seq x y z
N MET A 1 -1.29 -21.03 -5.73
CA MET A 1 -2.25 -19.95 -5.39
C MET A 1 -3.46 -20.14 -6.27
N LYS A 2 -4.69 -20.25 -5.74
CA LYS A 2 -5.87 -20.59 -6.56
C LYS A 2 -6.43 -19.30 -7.18
N ILE A 3 -6.95 -19.34 -8.41
CA ILE A 3 -7.60 -18.20 -9.09
C ILE A 3 -8.69 -17.54 -8.24
N LYS A 4 -9.37 -18.33 -7.40
CA LYS A 4 -10.37 -17.86 -6.44
C LYS A 4 -9.79 -16.83 -5.46
N ASP A 5 -8.56 -17.01 -4.98
CA ASP A 5 -7.92 -16.08 -4.06
C ASP A 5 -7.62 -14.72 -4.72
N LEU A 6 -7.21 -14.75 -5.99
CA LEU A 6 -6.97 -13.53 -6.76
C LEU A 6 -8.27 -12.77 -7.03
N LEU A 7 -9.33 -13.49 -7.42
CA LEU A 7 -10.64 -12.89 -7.65
C LEU A 7 -11.21 -12.25 -6.39
N ILE A 8 -11.08 -12.89 -5.23
CA ILE A 8 -11.56 -12.32 -3.96
C ILE A 8 -10.77 -11.04 -3.62
N ARG A 9 -9.45 -11.04 -3.77
CA ARG A 9 -8.63 -9.82 -3.53
C ARG A 9 -9.00 -8.69 -4.50
N PHE A 10 -9.25 -9.02 -5.76
CA PHE A 10 -9.66 -8.06 -6.78
C PHE A 10 -11.04 -7.49 -6.48
N ILE A 11 -12.04 -8.33 -6.18
CA ILE A 11 -13.41 -7.90 -5.87
C ILE A 11 -13.41 -7.05 -4.60
N LEU A 12 -12.76 -7.49 -3.52
CA LEU A 12 -12.74 -6.73 -2.27
C LEU A 12 -11.96 -5.41 -2.41
N GLY A 13 -10.85 -5.41 -3.16
CA GLY A 13 -10.12 -4.19 -3.48
C GLY A 13 -10.93 -3.23 -4.36
N GLY A 14 -11.47 -3.71 -5.47
CA GLY A 14 -12.27 -2.93 -6.42
C GLY A 14 -13.55 -2.38 -5.79
N THR A 15 -14.25 -3.18 -5.00
CA THR A 15 -15.44 -2.73 -4.24
C THR A 15 -15.07 -1.67 -3.21
N ALA A 16 -13.93 -1.79 -2.52
CA ALA A 16 -13.48 -0.74 -1.60
C ALA A 16 -13.17 0.58 -2.31
N VAL A 17 -12.54 0.53 -3.48
CA VAL A 17 -12.29 1.72 -4.32
C VAL A 17 -13.61 2.33 -4.79
N MET A 18 -14.54 1.52 -5.31
CA MET A 18 -15.88 1.98 -5.69
C MET A 18 -16.62 2.61 -4.51
N PHE A 19 -16.56 2.00 -3.33
CA PHE A 19 -17.20 2.51 -2.13
C PHE A 19 -16.60 3.85 -1.68
N SER A 20 -15.27 4.01 -1.77
CA SER A 20 -14.61 5.30 -1.50
C SER A 20 -15.14 6.42 -2.40
N TYR A 21 -15.41 6.10 -3.67
CA TYR A 21 -15.97 7.06 -4.62
C TYR A 21 -17.44 7.37 -4.33
N ILE A 22 -18.25 6.38 -3.96
CA ILE A 22 -19.65 6.61 -3.55
C ILE A 22 -19.72 7.51 -2.32
N VAL A 23 -18.90 7.25 -1.30
CA VAL A 23 -18.82 8.10 -0.10
C VAL A 23 -18.44 9.53 -0.49
N THR A 24 -17.60 9.72 -1.51
CA THR A 24 -17.21 11.04 -2.03
C THR A 24 -18.38 11.80 -2.63
N ILE A 25 -19.26 11.12 -3.38
CA ILE A 25 -20.41 11.75 -4.03
C ILE A 25 -21.50 12.11 -3.01
N ILE A 26 -21.73 11.24 -2.03
CA ILE A 26 -22.82 11.38 -1.06
C ILE A 26 -22.44 12.30 0.10
N SER A 27 -21.17 12.29 0.51
CA SER A 27 -20.72 13.06 1.68
C SER A 27 -20.34 14.49 1.29
N PRO A 28 -20.79 15.52 2.04
CA PRO A 28 -20.33 16.90 1.84
C PRO A 28 -18.83 17.09 2.19
N TRP A 29 -18.20 16.09 2.84
CA TRP A 29 -16.82 16.16 3.30
C TRP A 29 -15.85 15.64 2.23
N LYS A 30 -15.37 16.53 1.35
CA LYS A 30 -14.37 16.19 0.30
C LYS A 30 -13.13 15.49 0.84
N ILE A 31 -12.71 15.76 2.09
CA ILE A 31 -11.53 15.13 2.69
C ILE A 31 -11.70 13.62 2.94
N LEU A 32 -12.94 13.15 3.18
CA LEU A 32 -13.21 11.73 3.38
C LEU A 32 -12.84 10.92 2.14
N SER A 33 -13.05 11.48 0.94
CA SER A 33 -12.71 10.81 -0.33
C SER A 33 -11.27 10.31 -0.38
N GLY A 34 -10.32 11.18 0.00
CA GLY A 34 -8.89 10.87 -0.03
C GLY A 34 -8.49 9.84 1.03
N ILE A 35 -9.10 9.92 2.22
CA ILE A 35 -8.86 8.94 3.30
C ILE A 35 -9.37 7.55 2.89
N PHE A 36 -10.57 7.48 2.30
CA PHE A 36 -11.12 6.22 1.82
C PHE A 36 -10.44 5.71 0.54
N ALA A 37 -9.86 6.58 -0.29
CA ALA A 37 -9.03 6.16 -1.42
C ALA A 37 -7.73 5.48 -0.95
N ALA A 38 -7.20 5.87 0.21
CA ALA A 38 -6.05 5.22 0.85
C ALA A 38 -6.42 3.96 1.65
N PHE A 39 -7.67 3.50 1.61
CA PHE A 39 -8.17 2.41 2.43
C PHE A 39 -7.45 1.07 2.14
N PRO A 40 -6.94 0.37 3.17
CA PRO A 40 -6.07 -0.79 2.98
C PRO A 40 -6.84 -2.11 2.75
N ALA A 41 -7.88 -2.11 1.90
CA ALA A 41 -8.72 -3.29 1.65
C ALA A 41 -7.91 -4.50 1.18
N VAL A 42 -7.00 -4.31 0.21
CA VAL A 42 -6.17 -5.39 -0.34
C VAL A 42 -5.25 -5.99 0.73
N MET A 43 -4.78 -5.19 1.68
CA MET A 43 -3.99 -5.67 2.81
C MET A 43 -4.84 -6.55 3.74
N ILE A 44 -6.00 -6.08 4.17
CA ILE A 44 -6.86 -6.79 5.13
C ILE A 44 -7.21 -8.18 4.60
N THR A 45 -7.57 -8.27 3.32
CA THR A 45 -7.93 -9.54 2.67
C THR A 45 -6.75 -10.50 2.57
N ALA A 46 -5.55 -9.99 2.27
CA ALA A 46 -4.33 -10.79 2.25
C ALA A 46 -3.99 -11.34 3.65
N ILE A 47 -4.12 -10.52 4.70
CA ILE A 47 -3.88 -10.91 6.09
C ILE A 47 -4.89 -11.97 6.54
N LEU A 48 -6.18 -11.77 6.26
CA LEU A 48 -7.22 -12.74 6.62
C LEU A 48 -7.02 -14.09 5.94
N MET A 49 -6.77 -14.09 4.63
CA MET A 49 -6.50 -15.33 3.88
C MET A 49 -5.29 -16.08 4.44
N VAL A 50 -4.17 -15.39 4.67
CA VAL A 50 -2.94 -16.01 5.18
C VAL A 50 -3.10 -16.40 6.65
N GLY A 51 -3.84 -15.63 7.44
CA GLY A 51 -4.13 -15.94 8.83
C GLY A 51 -4.93 -17.24 8.97
N ILE A 52 -5.97 -17.41 8.13
CA ILE A 52 -6.79 -18.63 8.11
C ILE A 52 -5.98 -19.82 7.57
N ALA A 53 -5.19 -19.64 6.51
CA ALA A 53 -4.49 -20.75 5.85
C ALA A 53 -3.17 -21.15 6.52
N SER A 54 -2.48 -20.22 7.17
CA SER A 54 -1.07 -20.39 7.59
C SER A 54 -0.76 -19.79 8.97
N GLY A 55 -1.78 -19.35 9.69
CA GLY A 55 -1.68 -18.86 11.06
C GLY A 55 -1.15 -17.43 11.20
N SER A 56 -1.22 -16.92 12.44
CA SER A 56 -0.91 -15.54 12.81
C SER A 56 0.51 -15.11 12.43
N MET A 57 1.50 -16.00 12.56
CA MET A 57 2.91 -15.67 12.28
C MET A 57 3.17 -15.31 10.81
N ASN A 58 2.50 -15.98 9.87
CA ASN A 58 2.61 -15.66 8.45
C ASN A 58 1.77 -14.43 8.08
N ALA A 59 0.61 -14.25 8.71
CA ALA A 59 -0.20 -13.04 8.57
C ALA A 59 0.57 -11.79 9.05
N ALA A 60 1.32 -11.90 10.15
CA ALA A 60 2.17 -10.83 10.68
C ALA A 60 3.32 -10.47 9.71
N LYS A 61 3.91 -11.45 9.02
CA LYS A 61 4.91 -11.18 7.97
C LYS A 61 4.32 -10.37 6.82
N ILE A 62 3.10 -10.71 6.38
CA ILE A 62 2.38 -9.97 5.33
C ILE A 62 2.07 -8.54 5.80
N ALA A 63 1.50 -8.39 7.00
CA ALA A 63 1.20 -7.09 7.60
C ALA A 63 2.45 -6.21 7.69
N LYS A 64 3.57 -6.78 8.13
CA LYS A 64 4.87 -6.09 8.20
C LYS A 64 5.35 -5.63 6.81
N GLY A 65 5.19 -6.46 5.78
CA GLY A 65 5.49 -6.08 4.40
C GLY A 65 4.62 -4.92 3.91
N SER A 66 3.32 -4.95 4.22
CA SER A 66 2.36 -3.91 3.85
C SER A 66 2.67 -2.55 4.48
N VAL A 67 3.18 -2.50 5.71
CA VAL A 67 3.61 -1.24 6.35
C VAL A 67 4.67 -0.53 5.50
N PHE A 68 5.67 -1.25 4.98
CA PHE A 68 6.70 -0.63 4.13
C PHE A 68 6.14 -0.15 2.79
N GLY A 69 5.23 -0.91 2.18
CA GLY A 69 4.54 -0.49 0.97
C GLY A 69 3.70 0.79 1.19
N MET A 70 3.07 0.92 2.36
CA MET A 70 2.32 2.13 2.73
C MET A 70 3.22 3.33 2.98
N ILE A 71 4.38 3.16 3.62
CA ILE A 71 5.38 4.23 3.77
C ILE A 71 5.84 4.72 2.39
N GLY A 72 6.13 3.80 1.46
CA GLY A 72 6.40 4.16 0.07
C GLY A 72 5.21 4.91 -0.55
N GLY A 73 3.97 4.50 -0.24
CA GLY A 73 2.75 5.16 -0.71
C GLY A 73 2.64 6.63 -0.26
N VAL A 74 3.08 6.96 0.96
CA VAL A 74 3.16 8.36 1.43
C VAL A 74 4.13 9.17 0.56
N ILE A 75 5.28 8.59 0.23
CA ILE A 75 6.29 9.21 -0.64
C ILE A 75 5.72 9.41 -2.05
N CYS A 76 4.98 8.43 -2.57
CA CYS A 76 4.27 8.52 -3.84
C CYS A 76 3.32 9.71 -3.87
N VAL A 77 2.36 9.76 -2.94
CA VAL A 77 1.34 10.82 -2.89
C VAL A 77 1.96 12.19 -2.71
N THR A 78 3.01 12.30 -1.87
CA THR A 78 3.75 13.56 -1.68
C THR A 78 4.46 13.98 -2.96
N THR A 79 5.08 13.04 -3.69
CA THR A 79 5.75 13.31 -4.97
C THR A 79 4.77 13.72 -6.05
N VAL A 80 3.63 13.04 -6.16
CA VAL A 80 2.56 13.41 -7.10
C VAL A 80 2.04 14.80 -6.78
N TRP A 81 1.80 15.11 -5.50
CA TRP A 81 1.31 16.42 -5.08
C TRP A 81 2.29 17.55 -5.42
N LEU A 82 3.57 17.38 -5.11
CA LEU A 82 4.62 18.34 -5.48
C LEU A 82 4.78 18.47 -7.00
N GLY A 83 4.75 17.35 -7.72
CA GLY A 83 4.79 17.32 -9.19
C GLY A 83 3.63 18.08 -9.80
N LEU A 84 2.43 17.95 -9.23
CA LEU A 84 1.23 18.66 -9.69
C LEU A 84 1.37 20.17 -9.54
N ILE A 85 1.92 20.62 -8.40
CA ILE A 85 2.14 22.04 -8.12
C ILE A 85 3.19 22.64 -9.09
N ILE A 86 4.28 21.93 -9.35
CA ILE A 86 5.41 22.45 -10.14
C ILE A 86 5.16 22.33 -11.64
N SER A 87 4.76 21.14 -12.10
CA SER A 87 4.70 20.82 -13.54
C SER A 87 3.35 21.12 -14.18
N ASN A 88 2.28 21.31 -13.39
CA ASN A 88 0.88 21.43 -13.84
C ASN A 88 0.38 20.27 -14.75
N ASN A 89 1.18 19.24 -14.96
CA ASN A 89 0.89 18.08 -15.79
C ASN A 89 0.59 16.87 -14.91
N TRP A 90 -0.68 16.49 -14.86
CA TRP A 90 -1.16 15.40 -14.01
C TRP A 90 -0.59 14.04 -14.40
N LEU A 91 -0.46 13.76 -15.69
CA LEU A 91 0.01 12.46 -16.17
C LEU A 91 1.49 12.25 -15.83
N PHE A 92 2.32 13.27 -16.05
CA PHE A 92 3.74 13.23 -15.71
C PHE A 92 3.96 13.06 -14.21
N SER A 93 3.19 13.78 -13.39
CA SER A 93 3.27 13.72 -11.93
C SER A 93 2.91 12.33 -11.38
N VAL A 94 1.85 11.71 -11.92
CA VAL A 94 1.42 10.35 -11.54
C VAL A 94 2.48 9.31 -11.95
N MET A 95 3.01 9.39 -13.17
CA MET A 95 4.06 8.48 -13.64
C MET A 95 5.31 8.58 -12.75
N LEU A 96 5.78 9.79 -12.45
CA LEU A 96 6.95 10.03 -11.61
C LEU A 96 6.72 9.54 -10.18
N GLY A 97 5.53 9.78 -9.62
CA GLY A 97 5.12 9.24 -8.32
C GLY A 97 5.14 7.71 -8.28
N LEU A 98 4.68 7.04 -9.34
CA LEU A 98 4.67 5.57 -9.42
C LEU A 98 6.09 4.97 -9.46
N PHE A 99 7.00 5.59 -10.21
CA PHE A 99 8.41 5.20 -10.22
C PHE A 99 9.07 5.43 -8.85
N CYS A 100 8.79 6.58 -8.24
CA CYS A 100 9.31 6.91 -6.91
C CYS A 100 8.75 5.99 -5.82
N TRP A 101 7.49 5.57 -5.94
CA TRP A 101 6.85 4.59 -5.06
C TRP A 101 7.55 3.23 -5.10
N LEU A 102 7.78 2.69 -6.30
CA LEU A 102 8.46 1.42 -6.48
C LEU A 102 9.89 1.50 -5.97
N GLY A 103 10.64 2.52 -6.40
CA GLY A 103 12.01 2.75 -5.98
C GLY A 103 12.12 2.87 -4.45
N SER A 104 11.27 3.69 -3.84
CA SER A 104 11.27 3.87 -2.39
C SER A 104 10.85 2.61 -1.63
N SER A 105 9.83 1.89 -2.10
CA SER A 105 9.36 0.68 -1.42
C SER A 105 10.43 -0.41 -1.43
N ILE A 106 11.15 -0.54 -2.55
CA ILE A 106 12.28 -1.46 -2.72
C ILE A 106 13.48 -1.00 -1.89
N LEU A 107 13.79 0.29 -1.87
CA LEU A 107 14.88 0.82 -1.05
C LEU A 107 14.64 0.57 0.44
N VAL A 108 13.44 0.89 0.93
CA VAL A 108 13.06 0.70 2.33
C VAL A 108 13.05 -0.78 2.74
N SER A 109 12.60 -1.67 1.84
CA SER A 109 12.64 -3.12 2.10
C SER A 109 14.09 -3.64 2.17
N ASN A 110 14.94 -3.25 1.21
CA ASN A 110 16.35 -3.64 1.14
C ASN A 110 17.18 -3.06 2.30
N LEU A 111 16.99 -1.79 2.66
CA LEU A 111 17.71 -1.14 3.76
C LEU A 111 17.49 -1.89 5.07
N LYS A 112 16.25 -2.35 5.29
CA LYS A 112 15.90 -3.13 6.48
C LYS A 112 16.41 -4.56 6.44
N GLU A 113 16.44 -5.23 5.28
CA GLU A 113 17.11 -6.54 5.16
C GLU A 113 18.60 -6.42 5.49
N ARG A 114 19.26 -5.36 5.01
CA ARG A 114 20.66 -5.06 5.37
C ARG A 114 20.84 -4.76 6.86
N MET A 115 19.98 -3.97 7.48
CA MET A 115 20.04 -3.72 8.93
C MET A 115 19.80 -4.98 9.76
N LYS A 116 18.94 -5.90 9.30
CA LYS A 116 18.72 -7.19 9.97
C LYS A 116 19.89 -8.15 9.80
N GLY A 117 20.61 -8.07 8.68
CA GLY A 117 21.86 -8.82 8.45
C GLY A 117 23.04 -8.32 9.29
N ILE A 118 23.04 -7.05 9.69
CA ILE A 118 24.08 -6.47 10.57
C ILE A 118 23.76 -6.73 12.06
N GLY A 119 22.49 -6.93 12.42
CA GLY A 119 22.03 -7.09 13.81
C GLY A 119 22.04 -8.51 14.40
N ILE A 120 22.59 -9.52 13.71
CA ILE A 120 22.83 -10.86 14.28
C ILE A 120 24.35 -11.07 14.40
N ARG A 121 24.99 -10.27 15.25
CA ARG A 121 26.32 -10.58 15.81
C ARG A 121 26.47 -10.15 17.27
N GLU A 122 25.38 -9.95 17.99
CA GLU A 122 25.40 -9.83 19.45
C GLU A 122 24.40 -10.79 20.08
N LYS A 123 24.93 -11.62 20.97
CA LYS A 123 24.32 -12.71 21.75
C LYS A 123 24.30 -14.09 21.08
N SER A 124 25.51 -14.61 20.88
CA SER A 124 25.85 -15.97 21.33
C SER A 124 26.00 -16.00 22.85
#